data_AF-A0A1L6FG10-F1
#
_entry.id   AF-A0A1L6FG10-F1
#
_cell.length_a   1.000
_cell.length_b   1.000
_cell.length_c   1.000
_cell.angle_alpha   90.00
_cell.angle_beta   90.00
_cell.angle_gamma   90.00
#
_symmetry.space_group_name_H-M   'P 1'
#
loop_
_entity.id
_entity.type
_entity.pdbx_description
1 polymer ?
#
loop_
_entity_poly.entity_id
_entity_poly.type
_entity_poly.pdbx_seq_one_letter_code
_entity_poly.pdbx_strand_id
1 'polypeptide(L)'
;MQRIERLRAPEDLSPQQQAHFGLVVAAKPADFFNPCDLPLLVQLSRHLARADVIENKFRANPFMLMDEYDDLSRLADRETKQITSLMTRLRLTPQSRYRPDSAKHDAAGTEMRRPWEIE
;
A
#
# COMPACT_ATOMS: atom_id res chain seq x y z
N MET A 1 7.72 -22.56 -24.68
CA MET A 1 7.47 -21.51 -23.67
C MET A 1 6.15 -20.84 -23.99
N GLN A 2 5.16 -20.95 -23.11
CA GLN A 2 3.87 -20.28 -23.30
C GLN A 2 4.03 -18.80 -22.91
N ARG A 3 3.70 -17.88 -23.82
CA ARG A 3 3.78 -16.44 -23.54
C ARG A 3 2.59 -16.05 -22.68
N ILE A 4 2.81 -15.80 -21.39
CA ILE A 4 1.77 -15.29 -20.49
C ILE A 4 1.65 -13.79 -20.73
N GLU A 5 0.46 -13.35 -21.16
CA GLU A 5 0.17 -11.94 -21.41
C GLU A 5 -0.23 -11.24 -20.10
N ARG A 6 0.44 -10.13 -19.79
CA ARG A 6 0.12 -9.31 -18.62
C ARG A 6 -1.19 -8.57 -18.84
N LEU A 7 -1.92 -8.33 -17.74
CA LEU A 7 -3.09 -7.44 -17.76
C LEU A 7 -2.70 -6.07 -18.32
N ARG A 8 -3.56 -5.54 -19.18
CA ARG A 8 -3.41 -4.20 -19.75
C ARG A 8 -4.30 -3.22 -19.00
N ALA A 9 -3.81 -1.99 -18.86
CA ALA A 9 -4.60 -0.90 -18.31
C ALA A 9 -5.80 -0.62 -19.25
N PRO A 10 -7.01 -0.44 -18.71
CA PRO A 10 -8.15 0.03 -19.49
C PRO A 10 -7.90 1.40 -20.13
N GLU A 11 -8.46 1.63 -21.32
CA GLU A 11 -8.26 2.86 -22.10
C GLU A 11 -8.92 4.09 -21.47
N ASP A 12 -9.91 3.89 -20.58
CA ASP A 12 -10.62 4.96 -19.87
C ASP A 12 -9.78 5.59 -18.73
N LEU A 13 -8.63 4.99 -18.39
CA LEU A 13 -7.70 5.55 -17.41
C LEU A 13 -6.92 6.72 -17.99
N SER A 14 -6.71 7.76 -17.18
CA SER A 14 -5.81 8.85 -17.56
C SER A 14 -4.37 8.35 -17.71
N PRO A 15 -3.48 9.05 -18.45
CA PRO A 15 -2.09 8.61 -18.64
C PRO A 15 -1.35 8.35 -17.33
N GLN A 16 -1.58 9.16 -16.30
CA GLN A 16 -0.99 8.97 -14.97
C GLN A 16 -1.52 7.71 -14.28
N GLN A 17 -2.82 7.43 -14.39
CA GLN A 17 -3.42 6.22 -13.84
C GLN A 17 -2.90 4.97 -14.57
N GLN A 18 -2.77 5.03 -15.91
CA GLN A 18 -2.18 3.93 -16.69
C GLN A 18 -0.72 3.67 -16.31
N ALA A 19 0.05 4.72 -16.04
CA ALA A 19 1.44 4.59 -15.58
C ALA A 19 1.50 3.84 -14.23
N HIS A 20 0.69 4.25 -13.24
CA HIS A 20 0.59 3.55 -11.96
C HIS A 20 0.13 2.10 -12.12
N PHE A 21 -0.86 1.85 -12.96
CA PHE A 21 -1.33 0.49 -13.27
C PHE A 21 -0.18 -0.37 -13.80
N GLY A 22 0.54 0.15 -14.80
CA GLY A 22 1.67 -0.53 -15.42
C GLY A 22 2.77 -0.85 -14.40
N LEU A 23 3.11 0.10 -13.53
CA LEU A 23 4.11 -0.10 -12.47
C LEU A 23 3.70 -1.19 -11.47
N VAL A 24 2.45 -1.17 -11.00
CA VAL A 24 1.94 -2.18 -10.06
C VAL A 24 1.93 -3.57 -10.70
N VAL A 25 1.44 -3.68 -11.94
CA VAL A 25 1.43 -4.95 -12.66
C VAL A 25 2.85 -5.44 -12.92
N ALA A 26 3.77 -4.55 -13.31
CA ALA A 26 5.18 -4.87 -13.57
C ALA A 26 5.94 -5.36 -12.32
N ALA A 27 5.56 -4.90 -11.12
CA ALA A 27 6.21 -5.25 -9.86
C ALA A 27 6.08 -6.74 -9.47
N LYS A 28 5.21 -7.50 -10.14
CA LYS A 28 5.02 -8.94 -9.92
C LYS A 28 5.25 -9.74 -11.21
N PRO A 29 5.47 -11.07 -11.09
CA PRO A 29 5.48 -11.99 -12.23
C PRO A 29 4.22 -11.88 -13.10
N ALA A 30 4.33 -12.25 -14.38
CA ALA A 30 3.25 -12.05 -15.36
C ALA A 30 1.98 -12.86 -15.08
N ASP A 31 2.09 -13.95 -14.32
CA ASP A 31 1.04 -14.87 -13.89
C ASP A 31 0.47 -14.54 -12.49
N PHE A 32 0.96 -13.49 -11.84
CA PHE A 32 0.54 -13.15 -10.47
C PHE A 32 -0.91 -12.64 -10.40
N PHE A 33 -1.33 -11.84 -11.39
CA PHE A 33 -2.65 -11.22 -11.40
C PHE A 33 -3.61 -11.97 -12.32
N ASN A 34 -4.84 -12.16 -11.85
CA ASN A 34 -5.93 -12.74 -12.61
C ASN A 34 -6.82 -11.64 -13.22
N PRO A 35 -7.58 -11.92 -14.28
CA PRO A 35 -8.54 -10.95 -14.83
C PRO A 35 -9.53 -10.39 -13.80
N CYS A 36 -9.88 -11.17 -12.77
CA CYS A 36 -10.74 -10.73 -11.67
C CYS A 36 -10.12 -9.67 -10.77
N ASP A 37 -8.78 -9.50 -10.78
CA ASP A 37 -8.07 -8.46 -10.02
C ASP A 37 -8.15 -7.08 -10.70
N LEU A 38 -8.56 -7.04 -11.97
CA LEU A 38 -8.59 -5.82 -12.79
C LEU A 38 -9.34 -4.65 -12.11
N PRO A 39 -10.54 -4.83 -11.52
CA PRO A 39 -11.25 -3.73 -10.86
C PRO A 39 -10.46 -3.15 -9.66
N LEU A 40 -9.78 -4.00 -8.90
CA LEU A 40 -8.97 -3.57 -7.76
C LEU A 40 -7.71 -2.83 -8.21
N LEU A 41 -7.05 -3.31 -9.26
CA LEU A 41 -5.89 -2.65 -9.86
C LEU A 41 -6.24 -1.28 -10.45
N VAL A 42 -7.39 -1.18 -11.11
CA VAL A 42 -7.94 0.09 -11.62
C VAL A 42 -8.17 1.09 -10.48
N GLN A 43 -8.82 0.66 -9.39
CA GLN A 43 -9.06 1.54 -8.24
C GLN A 43 -7.76 1.95 -7.56
N LEU A 44 -6.83 1.01 -7.37
CA LEU A 44 -5.52 1.31 -6.79
C LEU A 44 -4.79 2.38 -7.62
N SER A 45 -4.81 2.25 -8.95
CA SER A 45 -4.19 3.20 -9.86
C SER A 45 -4.82 4.59 -9.79
N ARG A 46 -6.14 4.67 -9.61
CA ARG A 46 -6.86 5.95 -9.40
C ARG A 46 -6.46 6.60 -8.08
N HIS A 47 -6.38 5.83 -7.00
CA HIS A 47 -5.97 6.35 -5.69
C HIS A 47 -4.50 6.81 -5.66
N LEU A 48 -3.59 6.06 -6.30
CA LEU A 48 -2.19 6.46 -6.45
C LEU A 48 -2.05 7.78 -7.23
N ALA A 49 -2.77 7.93 -8.34
CA ALA A 49 -2.76 9.18 -9.11
C ALA A 49 -3.33 10.37 -8.30
N ARG A 50 -4.36 10.17 -7.47
CA ARG A 50 -4.87 11.22 -6.57
C ARG A 50 -3.87 11.57 -5.48
N ALA A 51 -3.17 10.58 -4.92
CA ALA A 51 -2.13 10.81 -3.92
C ALA A 51 -1.00 11.68 -4.49
N ASP A 52 -0.57 11.45 -5.74
CA ASP A 52 0.40 12.33 -6.41
C ASP A 52 -0.09 13.78 -6.53
N VAL A 53 -1.37 13.98 -6.86
CA VAL A 53 -1.96 15.33 -6.97
C VAL A 53 -1.96 16.04 -5.62
N ILE A 54 -2.33 15.33 -4.55
CA ILE A 54 -2.32 15.85 -3.17
C ILE A 54 -0.90 16.23 -2.76
N GLU A 55 0.05 15.33 -3.00
CA GLU A 55 1.47 15.54 -2.69
C GLU A 55 2.05 16.74 -3.49
N ASN A 56 1.65 16.89 -4.75
CA ASN A 56 2.02 18.07 -5.54
C ASN A 56 1.45 19.37 -4.97
N LYS A 57 0.25 19.35 -4.35
CA LYS A 57 -0.30 20.52 -3.66
C LYS A 57 0.49 20.88 -2.40
N PHE A 58 0.91 19.90 -1.61
CA PHE A 58 1.81 20.15 -0.48
C PHE A 58 3.12 20.80 -0.93
N ARG A 59 3.73 20.29 -2.01
CA ARG A 59 4.97 20.86 -2.55
C ARG A 59 4.80 22.25 -3.14
N ALA A 60 3.69 22.51 -3.83
CA ALA A 60 3.44 23.79 -4.49
C ALA A 60 3.16 24.93 -3.51
N ASN A 61 2.65 24.64 -2.31
CA ASN A 61 2.35 25.66 -1.31
C ASN A 61 2.89 25.27 0.08
N PRO A 62 4.19 25.51 0.36
CA PRO A 62 4.79 25.21 1.66
C PRO A 62 4.34 26.14 2.79
N PHE A 63 3.69 27.27 2.49
CA PHE A 63 3.22 28.26 3.47
C PHE A 63 1.69 28.26 3.59
N MET A 64 1.07 27.11 3.32
CA MET A 64 -0.36 26.90 3.42
C MET A 64 -0.90 27.27 4.80
N LEU A 65 -2.10 27.85 4.86
CA LEU A 65 -2.76 28.14 6.14
C LEU A 65 -3.05 26.84 6.88
N MET A 66 -3.07 26.89 8.22
CA MET A 66 -3.23 25.69 9.05
C MET A 66 -4.49 24.90 8.72
N ASP A 67 -5.62 25.57 8.48
CA ASP A 67 -6.90 24.92 8.14
C ASP A 67 -6.85 24.23 6.78
N GLU A 68 -6.26 24.89 5.77
CA GLU A 68 -6.06 24.31 4.44
C GLU A 68 -5.13 23.10 4.49
N TYR A 69 -4.08 23.18 5.31
CA TYR A 69 -3.12 22.09 5.53
C TYR A 69 -3.80 20.89 6.18
N ASP A 70 -4.65 21.11 7.19
CA ASP A 70 -5.40 20.04 7.85
C ASP A 70 -6.39 19.38 6.88
N ASP A 71 -7.13 20.15 6.09
CA ASP A 71 -8.05 19.60 5.09
C ASP A 71 -7.33 18.77 4.01
N LEU A 72 -6.18 19.24 3.53
CA LEU A 72 -5.36 18.49 2.59
C LEU A 72 -4.77 17.22 3.24
N SER A 73 -4.35 17.31 4.50
CA SER A 73 -3.84 16.17 5.28
C SER A 73 -4.90 15.09 5.49
N ARG A 74 -6.14 15.48 5.78
CA ARG A 74 -7.28 14.55 5.88
C ARG A 74 -7.57 13.86 4.56
N LEU A 75 -7.44 14.57 3.44
CA LEU A 75 -7.59 13.97 2.12
C LEU A 75 -6.45 12.97 1.84
N ALA A 76 -5.20 13.32 2.16
CA ALA A 76 -4.04 12.44 2.04
C ALA A 76 -4.20 11.15 2.86
N ASP A 77 -4.68 11.27 4.10
CA ASP A 77 -4.95 10.13 4.99
C ASP A 77 -6.03 9.20 4.41
N ARG A 78 -7.12 9.76 3.86
CA ARG A 78 -8.17 8.97 3.19
C ARG A 78 -7.62 8.18 2.00
N GLU A 79 -6.84 8.82 1.14
CA GLU A 79 -6.23 8.13 -0.02
C GLU A 79 -5.25 7.04 0.45
N THR A 80 -4.42 7.33 1.45
CA THR A 80 -3.45 6.37 2.04
C THR A 80 -4.15 5.13 2.61
N LYS A 81 -5.28 5.33 3.31
CA LYS A 81 -6.10 4.23 3.85
C LYS A 81 -6.65 3.35 2.72
N GLN A 82 -7.18 3.94 1.65
CA GLN A 82 -7.69 3.16 0.51
C GLN A 82 -6.56 2.41 -0.21
N ILE A 83 -5.42 3.05 -0.44
CA ILE A 83 -4.24 2.42 -1.05
C ILE A 83 -3.80 1.21 -0.22
N THR A 84 -3.63 1.38 1.09
CA THR A 84 -3.20 0.29 1.99
C THR A 84 -4.18 -0.88 1.98
N SER A 85 -5.48 -0.56 1.99
CA SER A 85 -6.55 -1.54 1.97
C SER A 85 -6.57 -2.34 0.65
N LEU A 86 -6.40 -1.67 -0.49
CA LEU A 86 -6.31 -2.31 -1.81
C LEU A 86 -5.03 -3.13 -1.98
N MET A 87 -3.87 -2.59 -1.58
CA MET A 87 -2.60 -3.30 -1.62
C MET A 87 -2.62 -4.58 -0.77
N THR A 88 -3.29 -4.54 0.38
CA THR A 88 -3.49 -5.71 1.24
C THR A 88 -4.39 -6.75 0.57
N ARG A 89 -5.52 -6.34 -0.03
CA ARG A 89 -6.43 -7.24 -0.76
C ARG A 89 -5.76 -7.90 -1.97
N LEU A 90 -4.92 -7.15 -2.69
CA LEU A 90 -4.10 -7.63 -3.80
C LEU A 90 -2.84 -8.41 -3.36
N ARG A 91 -2.62 -8.55 -2.04
CA ARG A 91 -1.47 -9.26 -1.44
C ARG A 91 -0.12 -8.73 -1.92
N LEU A 92 -0.03 -7.42 -2.11
CA LEU A 92 1.20 -6.75 -2.54
C LEU A 92 2.17 -6.52 -1.38
N THR A 93 1.64 -6.35 -0.16
CA THR A 93 2.41 -6.15 1.06
C THR A 93 2.68 -7.48 1.77
N PRO A 94 3.88 -7.68 2.36
CA PRO A 94 4.14 -8.81 3.25
C PRO A 94 3.18 -8.74 4.44
N GLN A 95 2.28 -9.71 4.55
CA GLN A 95 1.40 -9.83 5.71
C GLN A 95 2.13 -10.60 6.81
N SER A 96 2.04 -10.13 8.06
CA SER A 96 2.60 -10.86 9.19
C SER A 96 1.92 -12.23 9.29
N ARG A 97 2.68 -13.31 9.08
CA ARG A 97 2.18 -14.66 9.29
C ARG A 97 2.32 -14.94 10.78
N TYR A 98 1.20 -15.05 11.51
CA TYR A 98 1.22 -15.60 12.85
C TYR A 98 1.78 -17.03 12.78
N ARG A 99 3.01 -17.23 13.26
CA ARG A 99 3.60 -18.55 13.43
C ARG A 99 3.36 -18.98 14.88
N PRO A 100 2.56 -20.02 15.15
CA PRO A 100 2.34 -20.48 16.53
C PRO A 100 3.64 -20.96 17.21
N ASP A 101 4.69 -21.30 16.46
CA ASP A 101 5.98 -21.70 17.03
C ASP A 101 6.90 -20.53 17.44
N SER A 102 6.64 -19.28 17.03
CA SER A 102 7.43 -18.13 17.50
C SER A 102 7.14 -17.73 18.96
N ALA A 103 6.07 -18.26 19.56
CA ALA A 103 5.73 -18.01 20.97
C ALA A 103 6.41 -19.00 21.95
N LYS A 104 7.13 -20.02 21.45
CA LYS A 104 7.74 -21.06 22.31
C LYS A 104 9.17 -20.75 22.75
N HIS A 105 9.77 -19.64 22.32
CA HIS A 105 11.14 -19.29 22.67
C HIS A 105 11.30 -18.44 23.94
N ASP A 106 10.21 -17.93 24.53
CA ASP A 106 10.28 -17.09 25.74
C ASP A 106 9.85 -17.83 27.02
N ALA A 107 9.50 -19.12 26.94
CA ALA A 107 8.99 -19.90 28.07
C ALA A 107 9.88 -21.10 28.46
N ALA A 108 11.15 -21.10 28.06
CA ALA A 108 12.12 -22.13 28.44
C ALA A 108 13.25 -21.52 29.27
N GLY A 109 12.94 -21.22 30.54
CA GLY A 109 13.89 -21.30 31.65
C GLY A 109 15.01 -20.26 31.70
N THR A 110 14.72 -19.07 32.21
CA THR A 110 15.64 -18.36 33.11
C THR A 110 14.80 -17.42 33.97
N GLU A 111 14.95 -17.47 35.29
CA GLU A 111 14.45 -16.45 36.22
C GLU A 111 15.20 -15.14 35.94
N MET A 112 14.86 -14.46 34.86
CA MET A 112 15.46 -13.18 34.51
C MET A 112 14.65 -12.10 35.24
N ARG A 113 15.27 -11.49 36.26
CA ARG A 113 14.71 -10.38 37.03
C ARG A 113 14.15 -9.31 36.10
N ARG A 114 12.97 -8.80 36.45
CA ARG A 114 12.27 -7.85 35.59
C ARG A 114 12.91 -6.46 35.73
N PRO A 115 12.99 -5.65 34.66
CA PRO A 115 13.81 -4.43 34.63
C PRO A 115 13.44 -3.34 35.65
N TRP A 116 12.29 -3.45 36.32
CA TRP A 116 11.81 -2.50 37.33
C TRP A 116 11.98 -3.01 38.78
N GLU A 117 12.58 -4.18 38.97
CA GLU A 117 12.97 -4.68 40.28
C GLU A 117 14.34 -4.06 40.63
N ILE A 118 14.32 -2.85 41.18
CA ILE A 118 15.45 -2.24 41.88
C ILE A 118 15.41 -2.77 43.33
N GLU A 119 16.57 -3.18 43.85
CA GLU A 119 16.76 -3.86 45.15
C GLU A 119 16.06 -3.23 46.35
#